data_AF-A0AAE7BRL6-F1
#
_entry.id   AF-A0AAE7BRL6-F1
#
_cell.length_a   1.000
_cell.length_b   1.000
_cell.length_c   1.000
_cell.angle_alpha   90.00
_cell.angle_beta   90.00
_cell.angle_gamma   90.00
#
_symmetry.space_group_name_H-M   'P 1'
#
loop_
_entity.id
_entity.type
_entity.pdbx_description
1 polymer ?
#
loop_
_entity_poly.entity_id
_entity_poly.type
_entity_poly.pdbx_seq_one_letter_code
_entity_poly.pdbx_strand_id
1 'polypeptide(L)'
;MERTKLKQYSDTITVNERQLDDLAETMEAVLEYGVIQIDDNKLATNISLGSAITGTVFNLIRPDAMAVGIVSLVTSLSTNLRGDLENNIEQAVRDLHRTRRFMRDNPQYTKLEIEFPLMDYDDIRLITGKGLVTRVYGKSGWTEM
;
A
#
# COMPACT_ATOMS: atom_id res chain seq x y z
N MET A 1 -23.81 18.33 -3.88
CA MET A 1 -22.96 17.68 -2.87
C MET A 1 -22.63 16.30 -3.39
N GLU A 2 -21.48 16.14 -4.05
CA GLU A 2 -20.98 14.80 -4.34
C GLU A 2 -20.70 14.11 -3.01
N ARG A 3 -21.28 12.91 -2.83
CA ARG A 3 -21.01 12.09 -1.65
C ARG A 3 -19.56 11.64 -1.75
N THR A 4 -18.73 11.98 -0.78
CA THR A 4 -17.42 11.37 -0.54
C THR A 4 -17.60 9.85 -0.60
N LYS A 5 -17.01 9.20 -1.61
CA LYS A 5 -17.22 7.76 -1.86
C LYS A 5 -16.18 6.96 -1.08
N LEU A 6 -16.38 6.82 0.23
CA LEU A 6 -15.61 5.87 1.00
C LEU A 6 -16.07 4.45 0.65
N LYS A 7 -15.15 3.62 0.16
CA LYS A 7 -15.41 2.22 -0.19
C LYS A 7 -14.27 1.34 0.31
N GLN A 8 -14.59 0.32 1.09
CA GLN A 8 -13.64 -0.70 1.54
C GLN A 8 -13.90 -2.02 0.81
N TYR A 9 -12.84 -2.71 0.40
CA TYR A 9 -12.91 -3.99 -0.33
C TYR A 9 -11.55 -4.68 -0.27
N SER A 10 -11.51 -5.96 -0.65
CA SER A 10 -10.23 -6.63 -0.94
C SER A 10 -9.99 -6.65 -2.43
N ASP A 11 -8.73 -6.48 -2.83
CA ASP A 11 -8.30 -6.68 -4.21
C ASP A 11 -6.93 -7.34 -4.26
N THR A 12 -6.67 -8.00 -5.38
CA THR A 12 -5.48 -8.80 -5.57
C THR A 12 -4.49 -8.08 -6.47
N ILE A 13 -3.24 -7.98 -6.02
CA ILE A 13 -2.15 -7.40 -6.79
C ILE A 13 -1.10 -8.45 -7.08
N THR A 14 -0.58 -8.43 -8.30
CA THR A 14 0.57 -9.27 -8.68
C THR A 14 1.83 -8.41 -8.72
N VAL A 15 2.83 -8.78 -7.94
CA VAL A 15 4.08 -8.02 -7.80
C VAL A 15 5.29 -8.93 -7.99
N ASN A 16 6.35 -8.40 -8.62
CA ASN A 16 7.69 -9.00 -8.55
C ASN A 16 8.48 -8.42 -7.37
N GLU A 17 9.71 -8.88 -7.16
CA GLU A 17 10.57 -8.45 -6.04
C GLU A 17 10.79 -6.94 -6.00
N ARG A 18 11.15 -6.33 -7.15
CA ARG A 18 11.35 -4.87 -7.25
C ARG A 18 10.08 -4.09 -6.93
N GLN A 19 8.95 -4.54 -7.45
CA GLN A 19 7.66 -3.92 -7.19
C GLN A 19 7.20 -4.07 -5.74
N LEU A 20 7.57 -5.18 -5.10
CA LEU A 20 7.31 -5.41 -3.68
C LEU A 20 8.20 -4.53 -2.78
N ASP A 21 9.45 -4.30 -3.18
CA ASP A 21 10.34 -3.33 -2.54
C ASP A 21 9.75 -1.91 -2.64
N ASP A 22 9.41 -1.47 -3.85
CA ASP A 22 8.80 -0.16 -4.12
C ASP A 22 7.49 0.02 -3.33
N LEU A 23 6.68 -1.05 -3.20
CA LEU A 23 5.45 -1.04 -2.43
C LEU A 23 5.68 -0.88 -0.93
N ALA A 24 6.66 -1.60 -0.39
CA ALA A 24 7.00 -1.50 1.03
C ALA A 24 7.51 -0.10 1.38
N GLU A 25 8.41 0.47 0.56
CA GLU A 25 8.94 1.82 0.76
C GLU A 25 7.83 2.88 0.64
N THR A 26 6.93 2.74 -0.33
CA THR A 26 5.78 3.63 -0.48
C THR A 26 4.87 3.55 0.75
N MET A 27 4.60 2.35 1.27
CA MET A 27 3.76 2.15 2.44
C MET A 27 4.41 2.67 3.73
N GLU A 28 5.73 2.58 3.85
CA GLU A 28 6.49 3.24 4.93
C GLU A 28 6.34 4.76 4.87
N ALA A 29 6.45 5.36 3.69
CA ALA A 29 6.23 6.78 3.52
C ALA A 29 4.80 7.21 3.87
N VAL A 30 3.79 6.42 3.48
CA VAL A 30 2.39 6.66 3.85
C VAL A 30 2.21 6.61 5.37
N LEU A 31 2.80 5.63 6.05
CA LEU A 31 2.77 5.56 7.50
C LEU A 31 3.46 6.76 8.15
N GLU A 32 4.71 7.01 7.79
CA GLU A 32 5.54 8.04 8.42
C GLU A 32 5.02 9.45 8.14
N TYR A 33 4.79 9.78 6.87
CA TYR A 33 4.46 11.15 6.45
C TYR A 33 2.98 11.36 6.22
N GLY A 34 2.20 10.33 5.88
CA GLY A 34 0.75 10.46 5.71
C GLY A 34 -0.03 10.38 7.01
N VAL A 35 0.41 9.53 7.94
CA VAL A 35 -0.36 9.20 9.15
C VAL A 35 0.27 9.75 10.43
N ILE A 36 1.58 9.56 10.64
CA ILE A 36 2.26 9.93 11.88
C ILE A 36 2.61 11.42 11.87
N GLN A 37 3.48 11.85 10.95
CA GLN A 37 3.97 13.23 10.88
C GLN A 37 3.01 14.19 10.18
N ILE A 38 2.18 13.70 9.25
CA ILE A 38 1.29 14.51 8.41
C ILE A 38 2.07 15.63 7.68
N ASP A 39 2.95 15.22 6.76
CA ASP A 39 3.78 16.08 5.92
C ASP A 39 3.56 15.69 4.45
N ASP A 40 2.69 16.41 3.76
CA ASP A 40 2.31 16.16 2.37
C ASP A 40 3.49 16.32 1.39
N ASN A 41 4.37 17.30 1.62
CA ASN A 41 5.56 17.53 0.79
C ASN A 41 6.55 16.36 0.88
N LYS A 42 6.83 15.87 2.10
CA LYS A 42 7.69 14.68 2.27
C LYS A 42 7.02 13.43 1.74
N LEU A 43 5.71 13.28 1.95
CA LEU A 43 4.95 12.15 1.43
C LEU A 43 5.01 12.10 -0.10
N ALA A 44 4.72 13.22 -0.78
CA ALA A 44 4.76 13.31 -2.24
C ALA A 44 6.15 13.00 -2.79
N THR A 45 7.20 13.54 -2.15
CA THR A 45 8.59 13.28 -2.52
C THR A 45 8.90 11.79 -2.44
N ASN A 46 8.56 11.12 -1.34
CA ASN A 46 8.86 9.70 -1.16
C ASN A 46 8.00 8.80 -2.07
N ILE A 47 6.72 9.12 -2.29
CA ILE A 47 5.86 8.41 -3.25
C ILE A 47 6.45 8.48 -4.66
N SER A 48 7.02 9.63 -5.06
CA SER A 48 7.62 9.79 -6.39
C SER A 48 8.82 8.86 -6.63
N LEU A 49 9.52 8.45 -5.56
CA LEU A 49 10.66 7.53 -5.64
C LEU A 49 10.22 6.08 -5.87
N GLY A 50 9.09 5.65 -5.30
CA GLY A 50 8.53 4.28 -5.41
C GLY A 50 7.77 3.96 -6.71
N SER A 51 8.00 4.72 -7.78
CA SER A 51 7.13 4.88 -8.96
C SER A 51 6.64 3.62 -9.71
N ALA A 52 7.24 2.43 -9.54
CA ALA A 52 6.90 1.29 -10.40
C ALA A 52 5.61 0.55 -10.01
N ILE A 53 5.20 0.60 -8.74
CA ILE A 53 3.95 -0.02 -8.26
C ILE A 53 2.79 0.99 -8.18
N THR A 54 3.12 2.27 -8.19
CA THR A 54 2.23 3.32 -7.72
C THR A 54 1.04 3.55 -8.67
N GLY A 55 1.18 3.22 -9.96
CA GLY A 55 0.05 3.15 -10.91
C GLY A 55 -0.93 2.00 -10.65
N THR A 56 -0.41 0.81 -10.30
CA THR A 56 -1.20 -0.41 -10.15
C THR A 56 -1.96 -0.44 -8.82
N VAL A 57 -1.31 -0.03 -7.74
CA VAL A 57 -1.85 -0.16 -6.37
C VAL A 57 -2.57 1.09 -5.91
N PHE A 58 -2.14 2.28 -6.34
CA PHE A 58 -2.66 3.54 -5.82
C PHE A 58 -3.42 4.36 -6.87
N ASN A 59 -3.69 3.81 -8.06
CA ASN A 59 -4.43 4.44 -9.16
C ASN A 59 -3.89 5.85 -9.51
N LEU A 60 -2.56 5.96 -9.62
CA LEU A 60 -1.84 7.23 -9.75
C LEU A 60 -2.23 8.04 -11.00
N ILE A 61 -2.59 9.31 -10.76
CA ILE A 61 -2.49 10.37 -11.77
C ILE A 61 -1.36 11.36 -11.41
N ARG A 62 -1.14 11.69 -10.11
CA ARG A 62 -0.07 12.58 -9.61
C ARG A 62 0.30 12.32 -8.12
N PRO A 63 1.60 12.17 -7.75
CA PRO A 63 2.04 11.96 -6.35
C PRO A 63 1.56 13.03 -5.36
N ASP A 64 1.57 14.30 -5.78
CA ASP A 64 1.11 15.41 -4.92
C ASP A 64 -0.37 15.28 -4.56
N ALA A 65 -1.21 14.90 -5.52
CA ALA A 65 -2.64 14.72 -5.30
C ALA A 65 -2.92 13.57 -4.32
N MET A 66 -2.13 12.49 -4.40
CA MET A 66 -2.20 11.41 -3.42
C MET A 66 -1.81 11.90 -2.02
N ALA A 67 -0.67 12.58 -1.90
CA ALA A 67 -0.19 13.04 -0.60
C ALA A 67 -1.22 13.94 0.09
N VAL A 68 -1.75 14.91 -0.65
CA VAL A 68 -2.79 15.82 -0.17
C VAL A 68 -4.03 15.07 0.28
N GLY A 69 -4.54 14.12 -0.50
CA GLY A 69 -5.78 13.45 -0.10
C GLY A 69 -5.59 12.37 0.97
N ILE A 70 -4.42 11.74 1.09
CA ILE A 70 -4.08 10.88 2.25
C ILE A 70 -4.08 11.73 3.53
N VAL A 71 -3.37 12.86 3.51
CA VAL A 71 -3.36 13.81 4.63
C VAL A 71 -4.76 14.33 4.94
N SER A 72 -5.54 14.68 3.91
CA SER A 72 -6.93 15.14 4.08
C SER A 72 -7.82 14.08 4.71
N LEU A 73 -7.71 12.82 4.26
CA LEU A 73 -8.41 11.69 4.87
C LEU A 73 -8.00 11.55 6.33
N VAL A 74 -6.71 11.43 6.63
CA VAL A 74 -6.19 11.21 8.00
C VAL A 74 -6.61 12.34 8.94
N THR A 75 -6.55 13.59 8.49
CA THR A 75 -6.96 14.76 9.29
C THR A 75 -8.47 14.87 9.48
N SER A 76 -9.27 14.26 8.61
CA SER A 76 -10.73 14.20 8.75
C SER A 76 -11.20 13.14 9.76
N LEU A 77 -10.35 12.16 10.08
CA LEU A 77 -10.69 11.08 11.01
C LEU A 77 -10.65 11.54 12.47
N SER A 78 -11.51 10.95 13.29
CA SER A 78 -11.42 11.11 14.75
C SER A 78 -10.12 10.46 15.27
N THR A 79 -9.65 10.89 16.44
CA THR A 79 -8.40 10.38 17.05
C THR A 79 -8.38 8.85 17.16
N ASN A 80 -9.51 8.24 17.53
CA ASN A 80 -9.62 6.78 17.64
C ASN A 80 -9.46 6.10 16.28
N LEU A 81 -10.18 6.59 15.26
CA LEU A 81 -10.12 6.04 13.90
C LEU A 81 -8.75 6.25 13.26
N ARG A 82 -8.08 7.37 13.55
CA ARG A 82 -6.70 7.61 13.13
C ARG A 82 -5.75 6.61 13.77
N GLY A 83 -5.89 6.33 15.07
CA GLY A 83 -5.09 5.32 15.76
C GLY A 83 -5.31 3.92 15.19
N ASP A 84 -6.54 3.55 14.87
CA ASP A 84 -6.85 2.27 14.22
C ASP A 84 -6.24 2.17 12.82
N LEU A 85 -6.33 3.25 12.03
CA LEU A 85 -5.71 3.33 10.70
C LEU A 85 -4.18 3.20 10.78
N GLU A 86 -3.54 3.92 11.71
CA GLU A 86 -2.10 3.85 11.97
C GLU A 86 -1.66 2.42 12.30
N ASN A 87 -2.34 1.78 13.27
CA ASN A 87 -2.05 0.40 13.68
C ASN A 87 -2.21 -0.60 12.53
N ASN A 88 -3.19 -0.38 11.66
CA ASN A 88 -3.44 -1.26 10.53
C ASN A 88 -2.41 -1.07 9.41
N ILE A 89 -2.03 0.16 9.10
CA ILE A 89 -0.97 0.47 8.12
C ILE A 89 0.38 -0.02 8.64
N GLU A 90 0.69 0.15 9.94
CA GLU A 90 1.91 -0.39 10.53
C GLU A 90 1.98 -1.92 10.40
N GLN A 91 0.86 -2.60 10.63
CA GLN A 91 0.77 -4.04 10.41
C GLN A 91 0.97 -4.43 8.94
N ALA A 92 0.42 -3.65 8.00
CA ALA A 92 0.61 -3.85 6.57
C ALA A 92 2.09 -3.71 6.17
N VAL A 93 2.77 -2.66 6.64
CA VAL A 93 4.21 -2.41 6.41
C VAL A 93 5.05 -3.56 6.95
N ARG A 94 4.81 -3.97 8.20
CA ARG A 94 5.55 -5.10 8.82
C ARG A 94 5.38 -6.39 8.03
N ASP A 95 4.19 -6.62 7.48
CA ASP A 95 3.87 -7.82 6.71
C ASP A 95 4.47 -7.79 5.30
N LEU A 96 4.46 -6.63 4.63
CA LEU A 96 5.18 -6.41 3.38
C LEU A 96 6.67 -6.72 3.53
N HIS A 97 7.31 -6.27 4.61
CA HIS A 97 8.71 -6.60 4.90
C HIS A 97 8.96 -8.09 5.15
N ARG A 98 7.99 -8.81 5.76
CA ARG A 98 8.08 -10.27 5.89
C ARG A 98 8.00 -10.94 4.52
N THR A 99 7.08 -10.47 3.68
CA THR A 99 6.89 -10.97 2.32
C THR A 99 8.12 -10.70 1.44
N ARG A 100 8.77 -9.53 1.58
CA ARG A 100 10.05 -9.20 0.93
C ARG A 100 11.14 -10.20 1.31
N ARG A 101 11.30 -10.46 2.62
CA ARG A 101 12.26 -11.47 3.10
C ARG A 101 11.95 -12.85 2.55
N PHE A 102 10.68 -13.26 2.56
CA PHE A 102 10.26 -14.53 1.97
C PHE A 102 10.66 -14.64 0.50
N MET A 103 10.43 -13.60 -0.31
CA MET A 103 10.76 -13.60 -1.73
C MET A 103 12.28 -13.69 -1.97
N ARG A 104 13.06 -12.93 -1.22
CA ARG A 104 14.53 -12.97 -1.26
C ARG A 104 15.09 -14.34 -0.84
N ASP A 105 14.50 -14.94 0.18
CA ASP A 105 14.93 -16.24 0.72
C ASP A 105 14.46 -17.40 -0.18
N ASN A 106 13.55 -17.14 -1.14
CA ASN A 106 13.00 -18.11 -2.09
C ASN A 106 13.19 -17.63 -3.55
N PRO A 107 14.43 -17.57 -4.06
CA PRO A 107 14.75 -17.01 -5.38
C PRO A 107 14.17 -17.82 -6.56
N GLN A 108 13.60 -19.01 -6.29
CA GLN A 108 12.84 -19.76 -7.29
C GLN A 108 11.51 -19.10 -7.68
N TYR A 109 11.01 -18.17 -6.85
CA TYR A 109 9.79 -17.43 -7.12
C TYR A 109 10.12 -16.05 -7.68
N THR A 110 9.41 -15.65 -8.73
CA THR A 110 9.66 -14.39 -9.46
C THR A 110 8.50 -13.41 -9.34
N LYS A 111 7.31 -13.87 -8.92
CA LYS A 111 6.15 -13.03 -8.63
C LYS A 111 5.35 -13.60 -7.47
N LEU A 112 4.62 -12.73 -6.82
CA LEU A 112 3.64 -13.02 -5.77
C LEU A 112 2.31 -12.44 -6.18
N GLU A 113 1.25 -13.16 -5.85
CA GLU A 113 -0.12 -12.68 -5.85
C GLU A 113 -0.50 -12.40 -4.40
N ILE A 114 -0.91 -11.17 -4.10
CA ILE A 114 -1.20 -10.72 -2.74
C ILE A 114 -2.57 -10.05 -2.73
N GLU A 115 -3.47 -10.53 -1.89
CA GLU A 115 -4.75 -9.90 -1.61
C GLU A 115 -4.60 -8.88 -0.48
N PHE A 116 -4.93 -7.62 -0.75
CA PHE A 116 -4.89 -6.55 0.25
C PHE A 116 -6.28 -6.05 0.59
N PRO A 117 -6.55 -5.73 1.87
CA PRO A 117 -7.65 -4.85 2.22
C PRO A 117 -7.31 -3.43 1.76
N LEU A 118 -8.20 -2.89 0.94
CA LEU A 118 -8.10 -1.56 0.34
C LEU A 118 -9.24 -0.67 0.79
N MET A 119 -8.97 0.64 0.79
CA MET A 119 -9.96 1.68 0.97
C MET A 119 -9.80 2.73 -0.13
N ASP A 120 -10.86 2.95 -0.89
CA ASP A 120 -10.98 4.11 -1.77
C ASP A 120 -11.62 5.26 -0.99
N TYR A 121 -11.04 6.46 -1.12
CA TYR A 121 -11.54 7.72 -0.62
C TYR A 121 -11.30 8.79 -1.69
N ASP A 122 -12.39 9.36 -2.22
CA ASP A 122 -12.36 10.19 -3.43
C ASP A 122 -11.57 9.51 -4.57
N ASP A 123 -10.50 10.12 -5.08
CA ASP A 123 -9.66 9.58 -6.15
C ASP A 123 -8.42 8.81 -5.63
N ILE A 124 -8.38 8.47 -4.34
CA ILE A 124 -7.24 7.81 -3.70
C ILE A 124 -7.63 6.41 -3.24
N ARG A 125 -6.75 5.45 -3.51
CA ARG A 125 -6.81 4.08 -3.01
C ARG A 125 -5.69 3.86 -2.00
N LEU A 126 -6.00 3.30 -0.84
CA LEU A 126 -5.04 3.01 0.23
C LEU A 126 -5.09 1.56 0.64
N ILE A 127 -3.92 0.96 0.91
CA ILE A 127 -3.83 -0.32 1.63
C ILE A 127 -4.05 -0.02 3.11
N THR A 128 -5.03 -0.69 3.72
CA THR A 128 -5.43 -0.44 5.10
C THR A 128 -5.22 -1.65 6.00
N GLY A 129 -4.36 -2.60 5.62
CA GLY A 129 -4.13 -3.80 6.42
C GLY A 129 -3.22 -4.82 5.76
N LYS A 130 -3.04 -5.95 6.45
CA LYS A 130 -2.12 -7.03 6.05
C LYS A 130 -2.49 -7.60 4.69
N GLY A 131 -1.48 -7.88 3.89
CA GLY A 131 -1.65 -8.64 2.66
C GLY A 131 -1.69 -10.13 2.94
N LEU A 132 -2.52 -10.86 2.21
CA LEU A 132 -2.48 -12.32 2.18
C LEU A 132 -1.82 -12.76 0.88
N VAL A 133 -0.65 -13.39 0.95
CA VAL A 133 -0.03 -14.00 -0.24
C VAL A 133 -0.86 -15.22 -0.62
N THR A 134 -1.58 -15.15 -1.73
CA THR A 134 -2.48 -16.21 -2.21
C THR A 134 -1.76 -17.19 -3.13
N ARG A 135 -0.81 -16.70 -3.93
CA ARG A 135 -0.05 -17.51 -4.89
C ARG A 135 1.38 -17.02 -5.09
N VAL A 136 2.24 -17.94 -5.50
CA VAL A 136 3.62 -17.66 -5.90
C VAL A 136 3.87 -18.17 -7.32
N TYR A 137 4.62 -17.42 -8.12
CA TYR A 137 4.97 -17.82 -9.48
C TYR A 137 6.43 -18.26 -9.56
N GLY A 138 6.66 -19.52 -9.94
CA GLY A 138 7.99 -20.10 -10.10
C GLY A 138 8.15 -20.90 -11.38
N LYS A 139 9.10 -21.85 -11.39
CA LYS A 139 9.42 -22.69 -12.56
C LYS A 139 8.22 -23.47 -13.12
N SER A 140 7.31 -23.91 -12.26
CA SER A 140 6.13 -24.70 -12.64
C SER A 140 4.88 -23.85 -12.90
N GLY A 141 5.02 -22.52 -12.93
CA GLY A 141 3.90 -21.59 -13.01
C GLY A 141 3.42 -21.13 -11.63
N TRP A 142 2.13 -20.83 -11.52
CA TRP A 142 1.49 -20.41 -10.28
C TRP A 142 1.24 -21.60 -9.34
N THR A 143 1.62 -21.43 -8.08
CA THR A 143 1.36 -22.37 -6.99
C THR A 143 0.60 -21.65 -5.88
N GLU A 144 -0.46 -22.27 -5.37
CA GLU A 144 -1.23 -21.74 -4.22
C GLU A 144 -0.44 -21.94 -2.92
N MET A 145 -0.61 -20.98 -2.00
CA MET A 145 0.07 -20.94 -0.69
C MET A 145 -0.77 -21.56 0.42
#